data_AF-A0A4R0FGL3-F1
#
_entry.id   AF-A0A4R0FGL3-F1
#
_cell.length_a   1.000
_cell.length_b   1.000
_cell.length_c   1.000
_cell.angle_alpha   90.00
_cell.angle_beta   90.00
_cell.angle_gamma   90.00
#
_symmetry.space_group_name_H-M   'P 1'
#
loop_
_entity.id
_entity.type
_entity.pdbx_description
1 polymer ?
#
loop_
_entity_poly.entity_id
_entity_poly.type
_entity_poly.pdbx_seq_one_letter_code
_entity_poly.pdbx_strand_id
1 'polypeptide(L)'
;MKKIVMLGLIMTALSGCSTAQKSETVKPNVGMANPASTFCVEQNGKLEIRKETNGEVGYCHLPNGQIVEEWEFFRANQAKCVPEQAAALVGQSGLTEVQIKQKTSAHVVRLVQPGQPVTMDYREDRVTVTINPKDNKVVQASCG
;
A
#
# COMPACT_ATOMS: atom_id res chain seq x y z
N MET A 1 -60.24 0.71 64.21
CA MET A 1 -60.18 -0.51 65.04
C MET A 1 -60.07 -1.73 64.13
N LYS A 2 -59.33 -2.74 64.61
CA LYS A 2 -59.29 -4.15 64.18
C LYS A 2 -58.46 -4.52 62.94
N LYS A 3 -57.50 -5.41 63.21
CA LYS A 3 -56.52 -6.10 62.37
C LYS A 3 -57.11 -7.44 61.88
N ILE A 4 -56.81 -7.88 60.66
CA ILE A 4 -56.77 -9.29 60.19
C ILE A 4 -55.81 -9.28 58.98
N VAL A 5 -54.54 -9.70 59.01
CA VAL A 5 -53.90 -11.03 59.23
C VAL A 5 -54.20 -12.04 58.12
N MET A 6 -53.11 -12.56 57.52
CA MET A 6 -53.01 -13.81 56.73
C MET A 6 -53.59 -13.78 55.31
N LEU A 7 -53.04 -14.44 54.27
CA LEU A 7 -51.95 -15.40 54.10
C LEU A 7 -51.78 -15.58 52.57
N GLY A 8 -50.55 -15.67 52.07
CA GLY A 8 -50.19 -16.46 50.88
C GLY A 8 -50.65 -16.00 49.49
N LEU A 9 -49.68 -15.73 48.62
CA LEU A 9 -49.34 -16.60 47.48
C LEU A 9 -48.11 -15.99 46.79
N ILE A 10 -46.96 -16.67 46.90
CA ILE A 10 -45.75 -16.34 46.15
C ILE A 10 -46.04 -16.66 44.69
N MET A 11 -46.21 -15.62 43.86
CA MET A 11 -46.30 -15.76 42.41
C MET A 11 -44.95 -15.37 41.82
N THR A 12 -44.13 -16.38 41.55
CA THR A 12 -42.87 -16.25 40.83
C THR A 12 -43.16 -15.85 39.38
N ALA A 13 -43.12 -14.54 39.11
CA ALA A 13 -43.05 -14.04 37.74
C ALA A 13 -41.66 -14.36 37.18
N LEU A 14 -41.55 -15.42 36.37
CA LEU A 14 -40.42 -15.58 35.46
C LEU A 14 -40.54 -14.50 34.37
N SER A 15 -40.00 -13.32 34.65
CA SER A 15 -39.69 -12.33 33.63
C SER A 15 -38.56 -12.89 32.76
N GLY A 16 -38.91 -13.62 31.70
CA GLY A 16 -38.00 -13.91 30.62
C GLY A 16 -37.62 -12.60 29.93
N CYS A 17 -36.41 -12.10 30.20
CA CYS A 17 -35.78 -11.14 29.31
C CYS A 17 -35.58 -11.82 27.96
N SER A 18 -36.53 -11.61 27.05
CA SER A 18 -36.27 -11.76 25.63
C SER A 18 -35.30 -10.64 25.27
N THR A 19 -34.00 -10.93 25.37
CA THR A 19 -33.00 -10.13 24.69
C THR A 19 -33.23 -10.39 23.20
N ALA A 20 -34.11 -9.60 22.59
CA ALA A 20 -34.09 -9.40 21.16
C ALA A 20 -32.65 -8.98 20.84
N GLN A 21 -31.87 -9.92 20.30
CA GLN A 21 -30.55 -9.67 19.78
C GLN A 21 -30.78 -8.70 18.63
N LYS A 22 -30.72 -7.39 18.94
CA LYS A 22 -30.46 -6.37 17.94
C LYS A 22 -29.20 -6.87 17.27
N SER A 23 -29.36 -7.42 16.07
CA SER A 23 -28.28 -7.52 15.12
C SER A 23 -27.89 -6.08 14.88
N GLU A 24 -26.96 -5.58 15.71
CA GLU A 24 -26.13 -4.48 15.30
C GLU A 24 -25.50 -4.96 14.01
N THR A 25 -25.97 -4.38 12.91
CA THR A 25 -25.25 -4.41 11.66
C THR A 25 -23.84 -3.93 12.00
N VAL A 26 -22.93 -4.87 12.19
CA VAL A 26 -21.49 -4.61 12.18
C VAL A 26 -21.25 -4.05 10.79
N LYS A 27 -21.34 -2.71 10.68
CA LYS A 27 -20.83 -2.03 9.50
C LYS A 27 -19.39 -2.52 9.40
N PRO A 28 -18.99 -3.17 8.29
CA PRO A 28 -17.61 -3.56 8.13
C PRO A 28 -16.81 -2.29 8.37
N ASN A 29 -15.87 -2.34 9.33
CA ASN A 29 -14.86 -1.30 9.40
C ASN A 29 -14.14 -1.41 8.06
N VAL A 30 -14.48 -0.52 7.13
CA VAL A 30 -13.80 -0.44 5.84
C VAL A 30 -12.37 -0.11 6.22
N GLY A 31 -11.49 -1.10 6.04
CA GLY A 31 -10.08 -0.98 6.39
C GLY A 31 -9.38 0.08 5.55
N MET A 32 -8.05 0.15 5.67
CA MET A 32 -7.25 0.96 4.77
C MET A 32 -7.59 0.64 3.31
N ALA A 33 -7.71 1.67 2.47
CA ALA A 33 -8.01 1.49 1.06
C ALA A 33 -6.95 0.61 0.39
N ASN A 34 -7.37 -0.32 -0.48
CA ASN A 34 -6.46 -1.14 -1.27
C ASN A 34 -5.71 -0.24 -2.28
N PRO A 35 -4.36 -0.16 -2.24
CA PRO A 35 -3.60 0.69 -3.15
C PRO A 35 -3.84 0.41 -4.64
N ALA A 36 -4.00 -0.85 -5.03
CA ALA A 36 -4.25 -1.23 -6.41
C ALA A 36 -5.64 -0.76 -6.88
N SER A 37 -6.65 -0.93 -6.03
CA SER A 37 -8.01 -0.43 -6.27
C SER A 37 -8.05 1.10 -6.36
N THR A 38 -7.37 1.79 -5.45
CA THR A 38 -7.24 3.26 -5.46
C THR A 38 -6.57 3.73 -6.74
N PHE A 39 -5.44 3.11 -7.11
CA PHE A 39 -4.72 3.41 -8.34
C PHE A 39 -5.60 3.23 -9.58
N CYS A 40 -6.38 2.15 -9.66
CA CYS A 40 -7.34 1.95 -10.75
C CYS A 40 -8.30 3.15 -10.90
N VAL A 41 -8.88 3.62 -9.80
CA VAL A 41 -9.81 4.77 -9.80
C VAL A 41 -9.08 6.07 -10.16
N GLU A 42 -7.86 6.28 -9.66
CA GLU A 42 -7.02 7.43 -10.00
C GLU A 42 -6.65 7.48 -11.50
N GLN A 43 -6.50 6.32 -12.14
CA GLN A 43 -6.31 6.20 -13.60
C GLN A 43 -7.63 6.30 -14.39
N ASN A 44 -8.69 6.84 -13.77
CA ASN A 44 -10.05 6.96 -14.32
C ASN A 44 -10.69 5.60 -14.71
N GLY A 45 -10.19 4.51 -14.15
CA GLY A 45 -10.74 3.18 -14.35
C GLY A 45 -11.96 2.89 -13.47
N LYS A 46 -12.68 1.82 -13.79
CA LYS A 46 -13.75 1.26 -12.95
C LYS A 46 -13.30 -0.08 -12.37
N LEU A 47 -13.39 -0.21 -11.05
CA LEU A 47 -13.07 -1.45 -10.34
C LEU A 47 -14.22 -2.45 -10.44
N GLU A 48 -13.89 -3.69 -10.77
CA GLU A 48 -14.78 -4.86 -10.72
C GLU A 48 -14.15 -5.95 -9.86
N ILE A 49 -14.86 -6.44 -8.84
CA ILE A 49 -14.41 -7.60 -8.06
C ILE A 49 -15.11 -8.86 -8.60
N ARG A 50 -14.31 -9.86 -8.98
CA ARG A 50 -14.81 -11.15 -9.47
C ARG A 50 -14.50 -12.24 -8.47
N LYS A 51 -15.45 -13.18 -8.30
CA LYS A 51 -15.20 -14.42 -7.57
C LYS A 51 -14.60 -15.44 -8.53
N GLU A 52 -13.40 -15.87 -8.23
CA GLU A 52 -12.66 -16.89 -8.95
C GLU A 52 -12.45 -18.12 -8.07
N THR A 53 -11.86 -19.18 -8.63
CA THR A 53 -11.58 -20.43 -7.90
C THR A 53 -10.65 -20.21 -6.71
N ASN A 54 -9.78 -19.19 -6.77
CA ASN A 54 -8.75 -18.91 -5.76
C ASN A 54 -9.14 -17.76 -4.81
N GLY A 55 -10.38 -17.28 -4.85
CA GLY A 55 -10.85 -16.15 -4.04
C GLY A 55 -11.41 -15.01 -4.87
N GLU A 56 -11.39 -13.80 -4.33
CA GLU A 56 -11.82 -12.59 -5.03
C GLU A 56 -10.63 -11.91 -5.71
N VAL A 57 -10.80 -11.53 -6.98
CA VAL A 57 -9.80 -10.85 -7.80
C VAL A 57 -10.37 -9.52 -8.28
N GLY A 58 -9.58 -8.46 -8.16
CA GLY A 58 -9.92 -7.12 -8.63
C GLY A 58 -9.46 -6.90 -10.06
N TYR A 59 -10.36 -6.39 -10.91
CA TYR A 59 -10.07 -6.02 -12.28
C TYR A 59 -10.35 -4.53 -12.49
N CYS A 60 -9.43 -3.85 -13.17
CA CYS A 60 -9.56 -2.46 -13.56
C CYS A 60 -10.00 -2.36 -15.02
N HIS A 61 -11.17 -1.75 -15.25
CA HIS A 61 -11.67 -1.39 -16.57
C HIS A 61 -11.16 0.00 -16.94
N LEU A 62 -10.19 0.07 -17.85
CA LEU A 62 -9.54 1.31 -18.25
C LEU A 62 -10.37 2.08 -19.29
N PRO A 63 -10.23 3.42 -19.39
CA PRO A 63 -10.99 4.23 -20.36
C PRO A 63 -10.77 3.86 -21.83
N ASN A 64 -9.64 3.23 -22.14
CA ASN A 64 -9.31 2.76 -23.48
C ASN A 64 -9.95 1.40 -23.83
N GLY A 65 -10.77 0.83 -22.93
CA GLY A 65 -11.46 -0.44 -23.11
C GLY A 65 -10.66 -1.67 -22.66
N GLN A 66 -9.42 -1.50 -22.19
CA GLN A 66 -8.66 -2.61 -21.62
C GLN A 66 -9.22 -3.02 -20.26
N ILE A 67 -9.18 -4.32 -19.97
CA ILE A 67 -9.48 -4.88 -18.65
C ILE A 67 -8.20 -5.57 -18.18
N VAL A 68 -7.68 -5.12 -17.04
CA VAL A 68 -6.40 -5.59 -16.47
C VAL A 68 -6.61 -5.98 -15.02
N GLU A 69 -5.86 -6.93 -14.49
CA GLU A 69 -5.90 -7.22 -13.04
C GLU A 69 -5.30 -6.02 -12.27
N GLU A 70 -5.93 -5.63 -11.16
CA GLU A 70 -5.61 -4.36 -10.50
C GLU A 70 -4.17 -4.31 -9.95
N TRP A 71 -3.65 -5.42 -9.41
CA TRP A 71 -2.32 -5.48 -8.84
C TRP A 71 -1.23 -5.55 -9.91
N GLU A 72 -1.46 -6.27 -11.00
CA GLU A 72 -0.59 -6.27 -12.18
C GLU A 72 -0.46 -4.85 -12.73
N PHE A 73 -1.60 -4.17 -12.91
CA PHE A 73 -1.62 -2.79 -13.37
C PHE A 73 -0.88 -1.84 -12.43
N PHE A 74 -1.15 -1.94 -11.12
CA PHE A 74 -0.47 -1.14 -10.12
C PHE A 74 1.04 -1.34 -10.14
N ARG A 75 1.53 -2.59 -10.19
CA ARG A 75 2.97 -2.90 -10.19
C ARG A 75 3.66 -2.51 -11.50
N ALA A 76 3.00 -2.71 -12.63
CA ALA A 76 3.54 -2.38 -13.95
C ALA A 76 3.79 -0.86 -14.12
N ASN A 77 3.04 -0.03 -13.39
CA ASN A 77 3.12 1.42 -13.46
C ASN A 77 3.93 2.05 -12.31
N GLN A 78 4.64 1.25 -11.51
CA GLN A 78 5.59 1.80 -10.54
C GLN A 78 6.81 2.38 -11.24
N ALA A 79 7.34 3.48 -10.70
CA ALA A 79 8.57 4.07 -11.18
C ALA A 79 9.74 3.10 -11.02
N LYS A 80 10.47 2.86 -12.11
CA LYS A 80 11.64 1.99 -12.15
C LYS A 80 12.86 2.81 -12.51
N CYS A 81 13.98 2.51 -11.87
CA CYS A 81 15.24 3.13 -12.22
C CYS A 81 15.62 2.77 -13.67
N VAL A 82 16.00 3.78 -14.46
CA VAL A 82 16.43 3.62 -15.85
C VAL A 82 17.96 3.48 -15.91
N PRO A 83 18.51 2.31 -16.29
CA PRO A 83 19.95 2.02 -16.21
C PRO A 83 20.81 3.00 -17.01
N GLU A 84 20.37 3.38 -18.21
CA GLU A 84 21.08 4.29 -19.09
C GLU A 84 21.19 5.69 -18.47
N GLN A 85 20.11 6.15 -17.83
CA GLN A 85 20.07 7.43 -17.14
C GLN A 85 20.91 7.41 -15.85
N ALA A 86 20.91 6.30 -15.13
CA ALA A 86 21.79 6.12 -13.97
C ALA A 86 23.26 6.17 -14.39
N ALA A 87 23.65 5.44 -15.43
CA ALA A 87 25.01 5.46 -15.97
C ALA A 87 25.45 6.86 -16.42
N ALA A 88 24.53 7.65 -16.98
CA ALA A 88 24.80 9.03 -17.40
C ALA A 88 25.12 9.99 -16.22
N LEU A 89 24.87 9.61 -14.97
CA LEU A 89 25.27 10.40 -13.80
C LEU A 89 26.79 10.38 -13.57
N VAL A 90 27.50 9.37 -14.06
CA VAL A 90 28.94 9.23 -13.83
C VAL A 90 29.68 10.44 -14.37
N GLY A 91 30.51 11.03 -13.51
CA GLY A 91 31.29 12.22 -13.82
C GLY A 91 30.62 13.55 -13.49
N GLN A 92 29.32 13.56 -13.15
CA GLN A 92 28.64 14.75 -12.65
C GLN A 92 29.00 14.99 -11.17
N SER A 93 28.92 16.25 -10.73
CA SER A 93 29.20 16.65 -9.35
C SER A 93 28.06 17.51 -8.79
N GLY A 94 27.91 17.53 -7.47
CA GLY A 94 26.97 18.42 -6.78
C GLY A 94 25.49 18.10 -7.02
N LEU A 95 25.16 16.86 -7.40
CA LEU A 95 23.78 16.42 -7.59
C LEU A 95 23.08 16.25 -6.24
N THR A 96 21.86 16.76 -6.13
CA THR A 96 20.98 16.49 -4.99
C THR A 96 20.22 15.18 -5.18
N GLU A 97 19.74 14.59 -4.09
CA GLU A 97 18.91 13.37 -4.15
C GLU A 97 17.69 13.54 -5.07
N VAL A 98 17.03 14.71 -5.01
CA VAL A 98 15.87 15.03 -5.86
C VAL A 98 16.25 15.03 -7.33
N GLN A 99 17.39 15.63 -7.69
CA GLN A 99 17.89 15.63 -9.06
C GLN A 99 18.23 14.21 -9.53
N ILE A 100 18.82 13.39 -8.66
CA ILE A 100 19.15 11.99 -8.97
C ILE A 100 17.86 11.20 -9.25
N LYS A 101 16.83 11.30 -8.39
CA LYS A 101 15.53 10.64 -8.60
C LYS A 101 14.91 11.04 -9.92
N GLN A 102 14.82 12.35 -10.17
CA GLN A 102 14.25 12.89 -11.41
C GLN A 102 15.00 12.44 -12.66
N LYS A 103 16.34 12.46 -12.61
CA LYS A 103 17.16 12.08 -13.75
C LYS A 103 17.11 10.60 -14.07
N THR A 104 16.84 9.74 -13.09
CA THR A 104 16.94 8.27 -13.22
C THR A 104 15.60 7.55 -13.17
N SER A 105 14.50 8.27 -12.92
CA SER A 105 13.17 7.72 -12.64
C SER A 105 13.13 6.77 -11.41
N ALA A 106 14.19 6.74 -10.60
CA ALA A 106 14.21 5.94 -9.38
C ALA A 106 13.33 6.56 -8.29
N HIS A 107 12.69 5.71 -7.49
CA HIS A 107 11.95 6.11 -6.30
C HIS A 107 12.87 6.32 -5.10
N VAL A 108 13.91 5.48 -5.00
CA VAL A 108 14.87 5.47 -3.88
C VAL A 108 16.28 5.75 -4.39
N VAL A 109 17.05 6.55 -3.65
CA VAL A 109 18.46 6.79 -3.91
C VAL A 109 19.27 6.25 -2.75
N ARG A 110 20.28 5.44 -3.05
CA ARG A 110 21.28 4.99 -2.09
C ARG A 110 22.61 5.66 -2.41
N LEU A 111 23.02 6.60 -1.57
CA LEU A 111 24.32 7.26 -1.68
C LEU A 111 25.38 6.43 -0.94
N VAL A 112 26.50 6.17 -1.60
CA VAL A 112 27.61 5.39 -1.04
C VAL A 112 28.95 6.06 -1.34
N GLN A 113 29.98 5.75 -0.56
CA GLN A 113 31.36 6.14 -0.84
C GLN A 113 32.15 4.98 -1.48
N PRO A 114 33.26 5.27 -2.20
CA PRO A 114 34.15 4.23 -2.70
C PRO A 114 34.64 3.32 -1.57
N GLY A 115 34.41 2.01 -1.70
CA GLY A 115 34.80 1.01 -0.70
C GLY A 115 33.86 0.90 0.51
N GLN A 116 32.76 1.67 0.56
CA GLN A 116 31.77 1.52 1.61
C GLN A 116 31.09 0.14 1.49
N PRO A 117 31.10 -0.69 2.56
CA PRO A 117 30.43 -1.98 2.51
C PRO A 117 28.92 -1.78 2.41
N VAL A 118 28.28 -2.53 1.51
CA VAL A 118 26.83 -2.50 1.31
C VAL A 118 26.28 -3.90 1.11
N THR A 119 25.01 -4.08 1.44
CA THR A 119 24.25 -5.29 1.11
C THR A 119 23.94 -5.33 -0.38
N MET A 120 23.87 -6.55 -0.93
CA MET A 120 23.56 -6.84 -2.33
C MET A 120 22.08 -7.22 -2.53
N ASP A 121 21.17 -6.52 -1.85
CA ASP A 121 19.74 -6.64 -2.08
C ASP A 121 19.36 -5.94 -3.39
N TYR A 122 18.57 -6.59 -4.25
CA TYR A 122 18.14 -6.02 -5.53
C TYR A 122 16.80 -5.28 -5.39
N ARG A 123 16.75 -4.05 -5.92
CA ARG A 123 15.57 -3.18 -5.95
C ARG A 123 15.43 -2.47 -7.30
N GLU A 124 14.41 -2.82 -8.06
CA GLU A 124 14.10 -2.19 -9.37
C GLU A 124 13.81 -0.69 -9.28
N ASP A 125 13.31 -0.23 -8.13
CA ASP A 125 12.94 1.16 -7.87
C ASP A 125 14.09 2.01 -7.31
N ARG A 126 15.28 1.43 -7.16
CA ARG A 126 16.43 2.08 -6.53
C ARG A 126 17.56 2.38 -7.51
N VAL A 127 18.16 3.55 -7.35
CA VAL A 127 19.48 3.88 -7.90
C VAL A 127 20.50 3.93 -6.78
N THR A 128 21.63 3.26 -6.97
CA THR A 128 22.79 3.36 -6.08
C THR A 128 23.83 4.25 -6.73
N VAL A 129 24.24 5.31 -6.05
CA VAL A 129 25.18 6.33 -6.56
C VAL A 129 26.38 6.40 -5.63
N THR A 130 27.56 6.13 -6.17
CA THR A 130 28.84 6.24 -5.46
C THR A 130 29.43 7.63 -5.68
N ILE A 131 29.63 8.39 -4.60
CA ILE A 131 30.16 9.75 -4.63
C ILE A 131 31.55 9.76 -4.00
N ASN A 132 32.53 10.30 -4.72
CA ASN A 132 33.86 10.53 -4.18
C ASN A 132 33.81 11.72 -3.19
N PRO A 133 34.19 11.53 -1.92
CA PRO A 133 34.10 12.59 -0.91
C PRO A 133 35.09 13.75 -1.12
N LYS A 134 36.11 13.58 -1.97
CA LYS A 134 37.13 14.63 -2.21
C LYS A 134 36.63 15.74 -3.14
N ASP A 135 35.86 15.38 -4.16
CA ASP A 135 35.44 16.27 -5.26
C ASP A 135 33.92 16.25 -5.49
N ASN A 136 33.16 15.53 -4.66
CA ASN A 136 31.72 15.31 -4.78
C ASN A 136 31.27 14.80 -6.15
N LYS A 137 32.17 14.09 -6.86
CA LYS A 137 31.91 13.55 -8.19
C LYS A 137 31.33 12.15 -8.10
N VAL A 138 30.33 11.87 -8.92
CA VAL A 138 29.78 10.52 -9.10
C VAL A 138 30.81 9.67 -9.82
N VAL A 139 31.28 8.61 -9.17
CA VAL A 139 32.26 7.66 -9.74
C VAL A 139 31.59 6.40 -10.29
N GLN A 140 30.41 6.05 -9.78
CA GLN A 140 29.61 4.93 -10.24
C GLN A 140 28.14 5.21 -9.94
N ALA A 141 27.25 4.81 -10.84
CA ALA A 141 25.82 4.83 -10.60
C ALA A 141 25.15 3.65 -11.33
N SER A 142 24.29 2.91 -10.63
CA SER A 142 23.59 1.75 -11.20
C SER A 142 22.24 1.54 -10.54
N CYS A 143 21.27 1.07 -11.33
CA CYS A 143 19.99 0.62 -10.82
C CYS A 143 20.14 -0.72 -10.11
N GLY A 144 19.39 -0.92 -9.02
CA GLY A 144 19.43 -2.14 -8.22
C GLY A 144 19.60 -1.89 -6.74
#